data_AF-A0A6L9IXV2-F1
#
_entry.id   AF-A0A6L9IXV2-F1
#
_cell.length_a   1.000
_cell.length_b   1.000
_cell.length_c   1.000
_cell.angle_alpha   90.00
_cell.angle_beta   90.00
_cell.angle_gamma   90.00
#
_symmetry.space_group_name_H-M   'P 1'
#
loop_
_entity.id
_entity.type
_entity.pdbx_description
1 polymer ?
#
loop_
_entity_poly.entity_id
_entity_poly.type
_entity_poly.pdbx_seq_one_letter_code
_entity_poly.pdbx_strand_id
1 'polypeptide(L)'
;MSDANPALARWLELLQHPNPAAREEAILELELLGSPVALPALAEVFAMDPEPALRGLAQQTGKAIYYGTIRQALEEEREAEPAVSEEERRRAAEILAKAKQSKNRHRRR
;
A
#
# COMPACT_ATOMS: atom_id res chain seq x y z
N MET A 1 14.95 7.69 -15.73
CA MET A 1 14.84 9.16 -15.66
C MET A 1 13.39 9.51 -16.00
N SER A 2 12.67 10.04 -15.00
CA SER A 2 11.42 10.82 -15.07
C SER A 2 10.27 10.35 -15.97
N ASP A 3 9.36 9.54 -15.42
CA ASP A 3 7.92 9.74 -15.66
C ASP A 3 7.37 10.58 -14.51
N ALA A 4 7.72 11.88 -14.50
CA ALA A 4 7.03 12.82 -13.64
C ALA A 4 5.58 12.87 -14.13
N ASN A 5 4.67 12.24 -13.38
CA ASN A 5 3.24 12.32 -13.65
C ASN A 5 2.86 13.82 -13.65
N PRO A 6 2.52 14.41 -14.81
CA PRO A 6 2.32 15.86 -14.90
C PRO A 6 1.13 16.32 -14.05
N ALA A 7 0.16 15.43 -13.79
CA ALA A 7 -0.93 15.70 -12.86
C ALA A 7 -0.42 15.83 -11.41
N LEU A 8 0.46 14.92 -10.97
CA LEU A 8 1.05 14.98 -9.63
C LEU A 8 1.82 16.30 -9.42
N ALA A 9 2.67 16.68 -10.37
CA ALA A 9 3.45 17.91 -10.27
C ALA A 9 2.55 19.16 -10.13
N ARG A 10 1.48 19.23 -10.95
CA ARG A 10 0.49 20.31 -10.87
C ARG A 10 -0.18 20.40 -9.49
N TRP A 11 -0.60 19.26 -8.93
CA TRP A 11 -1.29 19.26 -7.64
C TRP A 11 -0.34 19.63 -6.50
N LEU A 12 0.93 19.20 -6.56
CA LEU A 12 1.95 19.60 -5.59
C LEU A 12 2.19 21.12 -5.61
N GLU A 13 2.19 21.74 -6.79
CA GLU A 13 2.31 23.20 -6.91
C GLU A 13 1.10 23.92 -6.29
N LEU A 14 -0.12 23.40 -6.52
CA LEU A 14 -1.35 24.01 -6.02
C LEU A 14 -1.49 23.97 -4.49
N LEU A 15 -0.76 23.11 -3.79
CA LEU A 15 -0.69 23.13 -2.32
C LEU A 15 -0.13 24.44 -1.76
N GLN A 16 0.60 25.23 -2.54
CA GLN A 16 1.15 26.53 -2.12
C GLN A 16 0.26 27.72 -2.55
N HIS A 17 -0.90 27.44 -3.14
CA HIS A 17 -1.76 28.49 -3.68
C HIS A 17 -2.41 29.33 -2.57
N PRO A 18 -2.53 30.67 -2.72
CA PRO A 18 -3.09 31.53 -1.69
C PRO A 18 -4.56 31.24 -1.37
N ASN A 19 -5.34 30.82 -2.39
CA ASN A 19 -6.74 30.41 -2.20
C ASN A 19 -6.83 29.05 -1.48
N PRO A 20 -7.44 28.97 -0.28
CA PRO A 20 -7.60 27.70 0.45
C PRO A 20 -8.41 26.65 -0.33
N ALA A 21 -9.39 27.05 -1.14
CA ALA A 21 -10.17 26.10 -1.95
C ALA A 21 -9.31 25.37 -3.00
N ALA A 22 -8.29 26.05 -3.55
CA ALA A 22 -7.35 25.44 -4.50
C ALA A 22 -6.41 24.44 -3.81
N ARG A 23 -6.02 24.73 -2.55
CA ARG A 23 -5.22 23.80 -1.74
C ARG A 23 -6.05 22.58 -1.35
N GLU A 24 -7.33 22.79 -0.99
CA GLU A 24 -8.27 21.70 -0.72
C GLU A 24 -8.43 20.77 -1.91
N GLU A 25 -8.70 21.32 -3.10
CA GLU A 25 -8.80 20.57 -4.36
C GLU A 25 -7.51 19.76 -4.61
N ALA A 26 -6.35 20.38 -4.44
CA ALA A 26 -5.07 19.70 -4.59
C ALA A 26 -4.90 18.53 -3.61
N ILE A 27 -5.29 18.67 -2.35
CA ILE A 27 -5.19 17.57 -1.37
C ILE A 27 -6.08 16.39 -1.80
N LEU A 28 -7.32 16.67 -2.23
CA LEU A 28 -8.26 15.63 -2.67
C LEU A 28 -7.78 14.90 -3.93
N GLU A 29 -7.21 15.62 -4.89
CA GLU A 29 -6.67 15.03 -6.10
C GLU A 29 -5.40 14.19 -5.82
N LEU A 30 -4.56 14.64 -4.89
CA LEU A 30 -3.40 13.86 -4.43
C LEU A 30 -3.82 12.56 -3.73
N GLU A 31 -4.95 12.56 -3.01
CA GLU A 31 -5.53 11.36 -2.42
C GLU A 31 -5.93 10.34 -3.49
N LEU A 32 -6.62 10.81 -4.55
CA LEU A 32 -7.02 9.96 -5.67
C LEU A 32 -5.81 9.34 -6.39
N LEU A 33 -4.73 10.11 -6.55
CA LEU A 33 -3.50 9.61 -7.16
C LEU A 33 -2.80 8.56 -6.29
N GLY A 34 -2.98 8.60 -4.97
CA GLY A 34 -2.42 7.62 -4.05
C GLY A 34 -0.89 7.57 -4.02
N SER A 35 -0.20 8.58 -4.55
CA SER A 35 1.24 8.53 -4.75
C SER A 35 2.00 8.85 -3.46
N PRO A 36 2.90 7.98 -2.98
CA PRO A 36 3.70 8.25 -1.79
C PRO A 36 4.66 9.43 -1.96
N VAL A 37 4.93 9.86 -3.20
CA VAL A 37 5.71 11.08 -3.51
C VAL A 37 5.06 12.34 -2.95
N ALA A 38 3.73 12.34 -2.73
CA ALA A 38 3.01 13.47 -2.17
C ALA A 38 3.15 13.62 -0.65
N LEU A 39 3.61 12.59 0.06
CA LEU A 39 3.63 12.56 1.52
C LEU A 39 4.43 13.70 2.17
N PRO A 40 5.63 14.08 1.68
CA PRO A 40 6.36 15.21 2.25
C PRO A 40 5.59 16.53 2.15
N ALA A 41 4.97 16.81 1.00
CA ALA A 41 4.21 18.05 0.80
C ALA A 41 2.93 18.08 1.66
N LEU A 42 2.23 16.95 1.79
CA LEU A 42 1.08 16.84 2.69
C LEU A 42 1.49 17.00 4.17
N ALA A 43 2.69 16.54 4.56
CA ALA A 43 3.21 16.75 5.90
C ALA A 43 3.51 18.23 6.18
N GLU A 44 4.02 18.98 5.20
CA GLU A 44 4.19 20.43 5.30
C GLU A 44 2.85 21.15 5.48
N VAL A 45 1.83 20.81 4.68
CA VAL A 45 0.47 21.36 4.82
C VAL A 45 -0.08 21.05 6.21
N PHE A 46 0.04 19.81 6.67
CA PHE A 46 -0.37 19.43 8.04
C PHE A 46 0.33 20.26 9.12
N ALA A 47 1.62 20.58 8.94
CA ALA A 47 2.39 21.31 9.93
C ALA A 47 2.13 22.82 9.91
N MET A 48 1.92 23.40 8.72
CA MET A 48 2.08 24.84 8.50
C MET A 48 0.88 25.54 7.86
N ASP A 49 -0.10 24.83 7.30
CA ASP A 49 -1.23 25.50 6.64
C ASP A 49 -1.99 26.38 7.64
N PRO A 50 -2.29 27.66 7.31
CA PRO A 50 -3.03 28.54 8.20
C PRO A 50 -4.40 27.98 8.55
N GLU A 51 -5.05 27.27 7.64
CA GLU A 51 -6.40 26.75 7.80
C GLU A 51 -6.40 25.44 8.60
N PRO A 52 -7.02 25.39 9.80
CA PRO A 52 -7.06 24.17 10.61
C PRO A 52 -7.74 22.99 9.91
N ALA A 53 -8.75 23.27 9.08
CA ALA A 53 -9.45 22.26 8.29
C ALA A 53 -8.51 21.59 7.28
N LEU A 54 -7.66 22.37 6.60
CA LEU A 54 -6.70 21.83 5.63
C LEU A 54 -5.57 21.04 6.30
N ARG A 55 -5.13 21.44 7.50
CA ARG A 55 -4.21 20.60 8.29
C ARG A 55 -4.83 19.24 8.60
N GLY A 56 -6.10 19.23 9.03
CA GLY A 56 -6.84 18.01 9.31
C GLY A 56 -7.00 17.13 8.07
N LEU A 57 -7.34 17.73 6.93
CA LEU A 57 -7.49 17.04 5.66
C LEU A 57 -6.16 16.42 5.20
N ALA A 58 -5.08 17.21 5.18
CA ALA A 58 -3.76 16.74 4.78
C ALA A 58 -3.25 15.57 5.66
N GLN A 59 -3.56 15.58 6.96
CA GLN A 59 -3.25 14.45 7.84
C GLN A 59 -4.02 13.18 7.46
N GLN A 60 -5.32 13.31 7.15
CA GLN A 60 -6.17 12.18 6.79
C GLN A 60 -5.72 11.58 5.45
N THR A 61 -5.55 12.42 4.43
CA THR A 61 -5.07 12.03 3.12
C THR A 61 -3.67 11.41 3.20
N GLY A 62 -2.74 12.01 3.97
CA GLY A 62 -1.40 11.46 4.16
C GLY A 62 -1.41 10.06 4.79
N LYS A 63 -2.29 9.81 5.76
CA LYS A 63 -2.49 8.46 6.33
C LYS A 63 -3.06 7.49 5.30
N ALA A 64 -4.06 7.91 4.52
CA ALA A 64 -4.69 7.08 3.50
C ALA A 64 -3.65 6.61 2.46
N ILE A 65 -2.84 7.54 1.94
CA ILE A 65 -1.75 7.25 1.00
C ILE A 65 -0.73 6.29 1.65
N TYR A 66 -0.23 6.62 2.84
CA TYR A 66 0.78 5.82 3.54
C TYR A 66 0.34 4.35 3.75
N TYR A 67 -0.86 4.14 4.30
CA TYR A 67 -1.37 2.79 4.53
C TYR A 67 -1.75 2.08 3.24
N GLY A 68 -2.17 2.81 2.20
CA GLY A 68 -2.39 2.29 0.86
C GLY A 68 -1.10 1.72 0.25
N THR A 69 -0.01 2.49 0.31
CA THR A 69 1.30 2.06 -0.20
C THR A 69 1.83 0.84 0.55
N ILE A 70 1.72 0.80 1.88
CA ILE A 70 2.13 -0.38 2.66
C ILE A 70 1.33 -1.61 2.26
N ARG A 71 0.01 -1.47 2.10
CA ARG A 71 -0.85 -2.59 1.70
C ARG A 71 -0.44 -3.14 0.34
N GLN A 72 -0.22 -2.26 -0.64
CA GLN A 72 0.24 -2.65 -1.97
C GLN A 72 1.56 -3.40 -1.91
N ALA A 73 2.55 -2.89 -1.16
CA ALA A 73 3.83 -3.56 -1.01
C ALA A 73 3.71 -4.95 -0.38
N LEU A 74 2.85 -5.12 0.63
CA LEU A 74 2.58 -6.43 1.25
C LEU A 74 1.86 -7.40 0.31
N GLU A 75 0.96 -6.89 -0.54
CA GLU A 75 0.28 -7.69 -1.55
C GLU A 75 1.24 -8.14 -2.65
N GLU A 76 2.10 -7.25 -3.13
CA GLU A 76 3.16 -7.56 -4.09
C GLU A 76 4.15 -8.58 -3.55
N GLU A 77 4.57 -8.47 -2.28
CA GLU A 77 5.43 -9.44 -1.62
C GLU A 77 4.75 -10.81 -1.52
N ARG A 78 3.46 -10.85 -1.14
CA ARG A 78 2.67 -12.09 -1.08
C ARG A 78 2.49 -12.76 -2.45
N GLU A 79 2.36 -11.96 -3.51
CA GLU A 79 2.24 -12.47 -4.88
C GLU A 79 3.60 -12.88 -5.47
N ALA A 80 4.69 -12.26 -5.02
CA ALA A 80 6.05 -12.63 -5.36
C ALA A 80 6.55 -13.89 -4.63
N GLU A 81 5.95 -14.26 -3.50
CA GLU A 81 6.17 -15.58 -2.90
C GLU A 81 5.76 -16.66 -3.91
N PRO A 82 6.69 -17.55 -4.30
CA PRO A 82 6.36 -18.59 -5.25
C PRO A 82 5.25 -19.46 -4.66
N ALA A 83 4.12 -19.54 -5.36
CA ALA A 83 3.08 -20.51 -5.03
C ALA A 83 3.76 -21.87 -4.85
N VAL A 84 3.57 -22.51 -3.69
CA VAL A 84 4.19 -23.81 -3.33
C VAL A 84 4.30 -24.69 -4.57
N SER A 85 5.51 -25.00 -4.98
CA SER A 85 5.78 -25.64 -6.27
C SER A 85 5.02 -26.96 -6.37
N GLU A 86 4.69 -27.38 -7.60
CA GLU A 86 3.99 -28.65 -7.80
C GLU A 86 4.78 -29.84 -7.20
N GLU A 87 6.11 -29.77 -7.24
CA GLU A 87 7.00 -30.74 -6.57
C GLU A 87 6.87 -30.74 -5.05
N GLU A 88 6.82 -29.57 -4.40
CA GLU A 88 6.64 -29.47 -2.95
C GLU A 88 5.26 -29.97 -2.52
N ARG A 89 4.20 -29.66 -3.29
CA ARG A 89 2.86 -30.22 -3.08
C ARG A 89 2.86 -31.73 -3.16
N ARG A 90 3.53 -32.29 -4.18
CA ARG A 90 3.67 -33.74 -4.36
C ARG A 90 4.42 -34.38 -3.20
N ARG A 91 5.56 -33.81 -2.78
CA ARG A 91 6.36 -34.31 -1.64
C ARG A 91 5.53 -34.30 -0.34
N ALA A 92 4.79 -33.23 -0.07
CA ALA A 92 3.92 -33.15 1.09
C ALA A 92 2.82 -34.22 1.06
N ALA A 93 2.19 -34.46 -0.09
CA ALA A 93 1.19 -35.51 -0.26
C ALA A 93 1.77 -36.91 -0.03
N GLU A 94 2.97 -37.20 -0.52
CA GLU A 94 3.67 -38.47 -0.31
C GLU A 94 4.01 -38.70 1.17
N ILE A 95 4.47 -37.66 1.89
CA ILE A 95 4.73 -37.73 3.33
C ILE A 95 3.43 -38.07 4.09
N LEU A 96 2.33 -37.38 3.77
CA LEU A 96 1.03 -37.65 4.39
C LEU A 96 0.52 -39.07 4.10
N ALA A 97 0.73 -39.58 2.88
CA ALA A 97 0.34 -40.94 2.50
C ALA A 97 1.14 -42.00 3.29
N LYS A 98 2.47 -41.83 3.39
CA LYS A 98 3.34 -42.72 4.19
C LYS A 98 2.97 -42.68 5.67
N ALA A 99 2.69 -41.50 6.22
CA ALA A 99 2.24 -41.35 7.60
C ALA A 99 0.93 -42.10 7.86
N LYS A 100 -0.05 -42.04 6.95
CA LYS A 100 -1.31 -42.79 7.05
C LYS A 100 -1.09 -44.31 7.00
N GLN A 101 -0.22 -44.79 6.11
CA GLN A 101 0.10 -46.23 6.01
C GLN A 101 0.79 -46.77 7.26
N SER A 102 1.71 -46.01 7.85
CA SER A 102 2.40 -46.40 9.09
C SER A 102 1.43 -46.54 10.27
N LYS A 103 0.48 -45.60 10.44
CA LYS A 103 -0.57 -45.66 11.47
C LYS A 103 -1.50 -46.85 11.29
N ASN A 104 -1.88 -47.18 10.05
CA ASN A 104 -2.75 -48.34 9.78
C ASN A 104 -2.04 -49.68 10.02
N ARG A 105 -0.72 -49.77 9.80
CA ARG A 105 0.07 -50.97 10.14
C ARG A 105 0.22 -51.16 11.65
N HIS A 106 0.31 -50.07 12.41
CA HIS A 106 0.44 -50.13 13.87
C HIS A 106 -0.88 -50.46 14.57
N ARG A 107 -2.04 -50.14 13.97
CA ARG A 107 -3.38 -50.48 14.49
C ARG A 107 -3.85 -51.90 14.18
N ARG A 108 -3.12 -52.64 13.32
CA ARG A 108 -3.46 -54.01 12.88
C ARG A 108 -2.57 -55.09 13.50
N ARG A 109 -1.70 -54.71 14.43
CA ARG A 109 -0.90 -55.60 15.28
C ARG A 109 -1.45 -55.51 16.70
#